data_AF-A0A919WYX3-F1
#
_entry.id   AF-A0A919WYX3-F1
#
_cell.length_a   1.000
_cell.length_b   1.000
_cell.length_c   1.000
_cell.angle_alpha   90.00
_cell.angle_beta   90.00
_cell.angle_gamma   90.00
#
_symmetry.space_group_name_H-M   'P 1'
#
loop_
_entity.id
_entity.type
_entity.pdbx_description
1 polymer ?
#
loop_
_entity_poly.entity_id
_entity_poly.type
_entity_poly.pdbx_seq_one_letter_code
_entity_poly.pdbx_strand_id
1 'polypeptide(L)'
;MTDLSNGILFIYGFIILAALLAGIIQWIRRRFEVLAVLAIILTLILPLASFLYSVNRPEGMNEIVYILQQATGSNAIGILLLLGHLYILFWILYGPEYKRLYVFTSDKIKRIVQWWEQRKQKQNKVKEEI
;
A
#
# COMPACT_ATOMS: atom_id res chain seq x y z
N MET A 1 -18.60 -17.43 9.26
CA MET A 1 -18.53 -16.07 9.85
C MET A 1 -17.11 -15.53 9.65
N THR A 2 -16.73 -15.12 8.44
CA THR A 2 -15.32 -14.76 8.12
C THR A 2 -15.17 -13.63 7.09
N ASP A 3 -16.25 -13.03 6.60
CA ASP A 3 -16.14 -12.20 5.38
C ASP A 3 -15.79 -10.73 5.65
N LEU A 4 -16.18 -10.20 6.82
CA LEU A 4 -15.96 -8.78 7.15
C LEU A 4 -14.50 -8.49 7.57
N SER A 5 -13.89 -9.40 8.35
CA SER A 5 -12.50 -9.24 8.84
C SER A 5 -11.48 -9.36 7.71
N ASN A 6 -11.64 -10.36 6.84
CA ASN A 6 -10.74 -10.57 5.72
C ASN A 6 -10.78 -9.40 4.74
N GLY A 7 -11.97 -8.87 4.44
CA GLY A 7 -12.12 -7.71 3.56
C GLY A 7 -11.37 -6.47 4.06
N ILE A 8 -11.45 -6.18 5.36
CA ILE A 8 -10.75 -5.03 5.97
C ILE A 8 -9.23 -5.21 5.87
N LEU A 9 -8.72 -6.42 6.14
CA LEU A 9 -7.29 -6.73 5.99
C LEU A 9 -6.82 -6.60 4.53
N PHE A 10 -7.62 -7.05 3.56
CA PHE A 10 -7.30 -6.90 2.14
C PHE A 10 -7.25 -5.42 1.72
N ILE A 11 -8.23 -4.62 2.15
CA ILE A 11 -8.26 -3.17 1.86
C ILE A 11 -7.04 -2.49 2.49
N TYR A 12 -6.75 -2.78 3.75
CA TYR A 12 -5.58 -2.23 4.45
C TYR A 12 -4.27 -2.59 3.73
N GLY A 13 -4.09 -3.86 3.38
CA GLY A 13 -2.94 -4.33 2.62
C GLY A 13 -2.82 -3.65 1.26
N PHE A 14 -3.94 -3.45 0.56
CA PHE A 14 -3.97 -2.75 -0.73
C PHE A 14 -3.56 -1.28 -0.61
N ILE A 15 -4.04 -0.58 0.44
CA ILE A 15 -3.67 0.82 0.72
C ILE A 15 -2.16 0.93 1.00
N ILE A 16 -1.62 0.06 1.85
CA ILE A 16 -0.18 0.04 2.16
C ILE A 16 0.65 -0.26 0.92
N LEU A 17 0.23 -1.24 0.09
CA LEU A 17 0.91 -1.58 -1.14
C LEU A 17 0.89 -0.43 -2.15
N ALA A 18 -0.25 0.25 -2.30
CA ALA A 18 -0.39 1.41 -3.17
C ALA A 18 0.51 2.57 -2.72
N ALA A 19 0.57 2.84 -1.42
CA ALA A 19 1.48 3.84 -0.86
C ALA A 19 2.95 3.49 -1.09
N LEU A 20 3.33 2.22 -0.94
CA LEU A 20 4.69 1.74 -1.16
C LEU A 20 5.09 1.90 -2.63
N LEU A 21 4.22 1.50 -3.56
CA LEU A 21 4.47 1.65 -5.00
C LEU A 21 4.59 3.13 -5.39
N ALA A 22 3.72 4.00 -4.86
CA ALA A 22 3.82 5.44 -5.07
C ALA A 22 5.14 6.00 -4.52
N GLY A 23 5.56 5.54 -3.33
CA GLY A 23 6.88 5.80 -2.74
C GLY A 23 8.03 5.47 -3.68
N ILE A 24 8.08 4.21 -4.13
CA ILE A 24 9.13 3.70 -5.00
C ILE A 24 9.17 4.46 -6.33
N ILE A 25 8.01 4.72 -6.95
CA ILE A 25 7.93 5.45 -8.22
C ILE A 25 8.49 6.86 -8.09
N GLN A 26 8.14 7.59 -7.01
CA GLN A 26 8.62 8.95 -6.80
C GLN A 26 10.11 8.98 -6.46
N TRP A 27 10.59 8.02 -5.68
CA TRP A 27 12.01 7.87 -5.37
C TRP A 27 12.85 7.63 -6.64
N ILE A 28 12.43 6.70 -7.50
CA ILE A 28 13.10 6.44 -8.80
C ILE A 28 13.11 7.70 -9.69
N ARG A 29 12.05 8.51 -9.62
CA ARG A 29 11.93 9.76 -10.37
C ARG A 29 12.73 10.93 -9.78
N ARG A 30 13.41 10.73 -8.63
CA ARG A 30 14.13 11.78 -7.89
C ARG A 30 13.26 13.00 -7.56
N ARG A 31 11.96 12.78 -7.33
CA ARG A 31 11.00 13.82 -6.94
C ARG A 31 10.53 13.53 -5.54
N PHE A 32 10.58 14.55 -4.67
CA PHE A 32 10.20 14.41 -3.27
C PHE A 32 10.94 13.27 -2.55
N GLU A 33 12.24 13.10 -2.81
CA GLU A 33 13.03 11.94 -2.37
C GLU A 33 12.89 11.64 -0.87
N VAL A 34 12.98 12.68 -0.03
CA VAL A 34 12.86 12.53 1.43
C VAL A 34 11.47 12.01 1.83
N LEU A 35 10.40 12.57 1.24
CA LEU A 35 9.03 12.14 1.52
C LEU A 35 8.75 10.74 0.97
N ALA A 36 9.32 10.41 -0.19
CA ALA A 36 9.20 9.09 -0.80
C ALA A 36 9.88 8.01 0.05
N VAL A 37 11.11 8.27 0.52
CA VAL A 37 11.84 7.37 1.42
C VAL A 37 11.09 7.22 2.75
N LEU A 38 10.56 8.32 3.31
CA LEU A 38 9.75 8.28 4.53
C LEU A 38 8.49 7.43 4.34
N ALA A 39 7.81 7.56 3.19
CA ALA A 39 6.65 6.73 2.85
C ALA A 39 7.00 5.25 2.77
N ILE A 40 8.09 4.90 2.10
CA ILE A 40 8.58 3.52 2.00
C ILE A 40 8.84 2.95 3.41
N ILE A 41 9.57 3.68 4.24
CA ILE A 41 9.88 3.26 5.62
C ILE A 41 8.59 3.07 6.43
N LEU A 42 7.66 4.03 6.38
CA LEU A 42 6.39 3.95 7.12
C LEU A 42 5.51 2.80 6.65
N THR A 43 5.44 2.52 5.35
CA THR A 43 4.67 1.37 4.83
C THR A 43 5.19 0.02 5.31
N LEU A 44 6.47 -0.07 5.69
CA LEU A 44 7.05 -1.29 6.26
C LEU A 44 6.86 -1.35 7.78
N ILE A 45 7.05 -0.22 8.48
CA ILE A 45 6.95 -0.17 9.93
C ILE A 45 5.51 -0.26 10.42
N LEU A 46 4.56 0.43 9.76
CA LEU A 46 3.17 0.52 10.23
C LEU A 46 2.46 -0.83 10.34
N PRO A 47 2.55 -1.76 9.36
CA PRO A 47 1.96 -3.09 9.50
C PRO A 47 2.55 -3.88 10.67
N LEU A 48 3.88 -3.81 10.87
CA LEU A 48 4.53 -4.47 12.01
C LEU A 48 4.09 -3.86 13.34
N ALA A 49 4.08 -2.53 13.44
CA ALA A 49 3.67 -1.82 14.64
C ALA A 49 2.19 -2.09 14.96
N SER A 50 1.31 -2.08 13.95
CA SER A 50 -0.12 -2.34 14.12
C SER A 50 -0.36 -3.78 14.57
N PHE A 51 0.40 -4.74 14.04
CA PHE A 51 0.34 -6.13 14.47
C PHE A 51 0.73 -6.27 15.95
N LEU A 52 1.86 -5.70 16.36
CA LEU A 52 2.32 -5.72 17.75
C LEU A 52 1.30 -5.07 18.71
N TYR A 53 0.64 -4.01 18.25
CA TYR A 53 -0.39 -3.32 19.02
C TYR A 53 -1.71 -4.10 19.11
N SER A 54 -2.09 -4.80 18.05
CA SER A 54 -3.29 -5.63 18.05
C SER A 54 -3.20 -6.76 19.07
N VAL A 55 -2.00 -7.28 19.37
CA VAL A 55 -1.80 -8.35 20.37
C VAL A 55 -2.03 -7.85 21.80
N ASN A 56 -1.72 -6.58 22.07
CA ASN A 56 -1.87 -5.98 23.41
C ASN A 56 -3.24 -5.32 23.63
N ARG A 57 -4.13 -5.41 22.64
CA ARG A 57 -5.45 -4.76 22.68
C ARG A 57 -6.40 -5.53 23.62
N PRO A 58 -7.07 -4.84 24.57
CA PRO A 58 -8.12 -5.46 25.38
C PRO A 58 -9.25 -6.04 24.51
N GLU A 59 -9.78 -7.21 24.90
CA GLU A 59 -10.91 -7.82 24.22
C GLU A 59 -12.14 -6.90 24.23
N GLY A 60 -12.83 -6.78 23.09
CA GLY A 60 -13.99 -5.91 22.94
C GLY A 60 -13.70 -4.43 22.65
N MET A 61 -12.44 -4.00 22.65
CA MET A 61 -12.08 -2.62 22.30
C MET A 61 -11.87 -2.43 20.78
N ASN A 62 -12.40 -1.33 20.23
CA ASN A 62 -12.17 -0.96 18.84
C ASN A 62 -10.70 -0.53 18.63
N GLU A 63 -10.08 -0.97 17.53
CA GLU A 63 -8.70 -0.67 17.16
C GLU A 63 -8.42 0.83 17.02
N ILE A 64 -9.33 1.59 16.42
CA ILE A 64 -9.18 3.04 16.24
C ILE A 64 -9.19 3.74 17.60
N VAL A 65 -10.11 3.34 18.47
CA VAL A 65 -10.25 3.90 19.83
C VAL A 65 -9.03 3.57 20.66
N TYR A 66 -8.52 2.34 20.54
CA TYR A 66 -7.31 1.91 21.23
C TYR A 66 -6.08 2.72 20.79
N ILE A 67 -5.86 2.88 19.48
CA ILE A 67 -4.76 3.70 18.96
C ILE A 67 -4.87 5.14 19.45
N LEU A 68 -6.07 5.72 19.43
CA LEU A 68 -6.31 7.09 19.87
C LEU A 68 -6.03 7.26 21.37
N GLN A 69 -6.52 6.37 22.22
CA GLN A 69 -6.24 6.40 23.65
C GLN A 69 -4.74 6.30 23.93
N GLN A 70 -4.06 5.39 23.24
CA GLN A 70 -2.63 5.18 23.43
C GLN A 70 -1.80 6.38 22.94
N ALA A 71 -2.23 7.04 21.86
CA ALA A 71 -1.65 8.29 21.40
C ALA A 71 -1.86 9.44 22.40
N THR A 72 -3.06 9.57 22.98
CA THR A 72 -3.34 10.58 24.03
C THR A 72 -2.61 10.29 25.35
N GLY A 73 -2.33 9.02 25.63
CA GLY A 73 -1.51 8.58 26.76
C GLY A 73 -0.01 8.74 26.55
N SER A 74 0.42 9.46 25.52
CA SER A 74 1.82 9.73 25.17
C SER A 74 2.66 8.47 24.90
N ASN A 75 2.03 7.36 24.50
CA ASN A 75 2.77 6.18 24.10
C ASN A 75 3.39 6.38 22.71
N ALA A 76 4.71 6.25 22.61
CA ALA A 76 5.45 6.47 21.37
C ALA A 76 4.91 5.66 20.18
N ILE A 77 4.50 4.41 20.39
CA ILE A 77 4.00 3.56 19.30
C ILE A 77 2.58 3.97 18.89
N GLY A 78 1.72 4.38 19.84
CA GLY A 78 0.39 4.92 19.55
C GLY A 78 0.46 6.21 18.73
N ILE A 79 1.39 7.11 19.09
CA ILE A 79 1.67 8.34 18.33
C ILE A 79 2.21 8.00 16.93
N LEU A 80 3.16 7.07 16.83
CA LEU A 80 3.72 6.62 15.55
C LEU A 80 2.64 6.03 14.64
N LEU A 81 1.75 5.20 15.19
CA LEU A 81 0.64 4.62 14.44
C LEU A 81 -0.31 5.72 13.96
N LEU A 82 -0.71 6.64 14.84
CA LEU A 82 -1.62 7.72 14.46
C LEU A 82 -1.03 8.62 13.37
N LEU A 83 0.18 9.16 13.60
CA LEU A 83 0.83 10.07 12.67
C LEU A 83 1.24 9.36 11.37
N GLY A 84 1.70 8.12 11.46
CA GLY A 84 2.09 7.34 10.29
C GLY A 84 0.90 7.01 9.39
N HIS A 85 -0.26 6.63 9.96
CA HIS A 85 -1.47 6.43 9.16
C HIS A 85 -1.95 7.73 8.51
N LEU A 86 -1.94 8.86 9.24
CA LEU A 86 -2.25 10.17 8.67
C LEU A 86 -1.30 10.55 7.53
N TYR A 87 -0.01 10.27 7.70
CA TYR A 87 1.00 10.48 6.65
C TYR A 87 0.73 9.63 5.42
N ILE A 88 0.43 8.33 5.57
CA ILE A 88 0.09 7.44 4.45
C ILE A 88 -1.15 7.94 3.71
N LEU A 89 -2.19 8.37 4.43
CA LEU A 89 -3.39 8.94 3.83
C LEU A 89 -3.06 10.20 3.01
N PHE A 90 -2.28 11.12 3.59
CA PHE A 90 -1.82 12.32 2.89
C PHE A 90 -0.97 11.96 1.66
N TRP A 91 -0.06 10.99 1.80
CA TRP A 91 0.81 10.52 0.73
C TRP A 91 0.02 9.91 -0.43
N ILE A 92 -1.02 9.12 -0.15
CA ILE A 92 -1.87 8.56 -1.20
C ILE A 92 -2.64 9.66 -1.91
N LEU A 93 -3.22 10.61 -1.16
CA LEU A 93 -4.06 11.69 -1.71
C LEU A 93 -3.26 12.74 -2.50
N TYR A 94 -2.06 13.10 -2.05
CA TYR A 94 -1.29 14.24 -2.58
C TYR A 94 0.08 13.87 -3.13
N GLY A 95 0.63 12.70 -2.76
CA GLY A 95 1.93 12.25 -3.23
C GLY A 95 1.95 12.00 -4.75
N PRO A 96 1.06 11.19 -5.32
CA PRO A 96 1.02 11.00 -6.76
C PRO A 96 0.35 12.20 -7.44
N GLU A 97 1.09 12.90 -8.31
CA GLU A 97 0.49 13.67 -9.40
C GLU A 97 -0.26 12.67 -10.31
N TYR A 98 -1.51 12.32 -9.95
CA TYR A 98 -2.29 11.22 -10.55
C TYR A 98 -2.28 11.23 -12.09
N LYS A 99 -2.32 12.42 -12.70
CA LYS A 99 -2.22 12.60 -14.16
C LYS A 99 -0.95 12.00 -14.76
N ARG A 100 0.21 12.15 -14.10
CA ARG A 100 1.52 11.73 -14.63
C ARG A 100 1.88 10.29 -14.21
N LEU A 101 1.27 9.78 -13.13
CA LEU A 101 1.39 8.36 -12.77
C LEU A 101 0.64 7.46 -13.77
N TYR A 102 -0.61 7.82 -14.10
CA TYR A 102 -1.46 7.04 -15.02
C TYR A 102 -0.83 6.85 -16.40
N VAL A 103 -0.31 7.93 -17.00
CA VAL A 103 0.33 7.88 -18.33
C VAL A 103 1.57 6.96 -18.35
N PHE A 104 2.36 6.99 -17.27
CA PHE A 104 3.58 6.17 -17.20
C PHE A 104 3.30 4.70 -16.93
N THR A 105 2.32 4.39 -16.07
CA THR A 105 1.93 3.01 -15.81
C THR A 105 1.19 2.43 -17.01
N SER A 106 0.36 3.20 -17.73
CA SER A 106 -0.33 2.73 -18.92
C SER A 106 0.63 2.29 -20.03
N ASP A 107 1.74 3.02 -20.23
CA ASP A 107 2.71 2.68 -21.29
C ASP A 107 3.54 1.43 -20.99
N LYS A 108 3.83 1.15 -19.70
CA LYS A 108 4.49 -0.09 -19.30
C LYS A 108 3.52 -1.27 -19.27
N ILE A 109 2.31 -1.06 -18.75
CA ILE A 109 1.26 -2.08 -18.71
C ILE A 109 0.85 -2.50 -20.12
N LYS A 110 0.69 -1.55 -21.06
CA LYS A 110 0.43 -1.88 -22.48
C LYS A 110 1.48 -2.81 -23.06
N ARG A 111 2.76 -2.56 -22.79
CA ARG A 111 3.85 -3.43 -23.28
C ARG A 111 3.79 -4.84 -22.68
N ILE A 112 3.45 -4.96 -21.39
CA ILE A 112 3.30 -6.26 -20.72
C ILE A 112 2.08 -7.01 -21.26
N VAL A 113 0.95 -6.32 -21.43
CA VAL A 113 -0.30 -6.90 -21.98
C VAL A 113 -0.06 -7.39 -23.40
N GLN A 114 0.56 -6.58 -24.25
CA GLN A 114 0.90 -6.96 -25.62
C GLN A 114 1.83 -8.18 -25.67
N TRP A 115 2.83 -8.25 -24.79
CA TRP A 115 3.71 -9.40 -24.69
C TRP A 115 2.99 -10.69 -24.27
N TRP A 116 1.99 -10.58 -23.38
CA TRP A 116 1.15 -11.70 -22.98
C TRP A 116 0.23 -12.18 -24.11
N GLU A 117 -0.41 -11.27 -24.84
CA GLU A 117 -1.25 -11.63 -25.99
C GLU A 117 -0.46 -12.34 -27.09
N GLN A 118 0.74 -11.85 -27.40
CA GLN A 118 1.61 -12.50 -28.39
C GLN A 118 1.98 -13.93 -27.98
N ARG A 119 2.25 -14.18 -26.69
CA ARG A 119 2.52 -15.54 -26.19
C ARG A 119 1.31 -16.46 -26.33
N LYS A 120 0.11 -15.95 -26.07
CA LYS A 120 -1.14 -16.71 -26.18
C LYS A 120 -1.44 -17.08 -27.63
N GLN A 121 -1.22 -16.16 -28.57
CA GLN A 121 -1.33 -16.46 -30.01
C GLN A 121 -0.30 -17.49 -30.47
N LYS A 122 0.94 -17.38 -30.01
CA LYS A 122 2.01 -18.33 -30.38
C LYS A 122 1.71 -19.74 -29.88
N GLN A 123 1.13 -19.90 -28.69
CA GLN A 123 0.69 -21.20 -28.18
C GLN A 123 -0.48 -21.80 -28.96
N ASN A 124 -1.44 -21.00 -29.39
CA ASN A 124 -2.58 -21.50 -30.16
C ASN A 124 -2.16 -22.00 -31.55
N LYS A 125 -1.25 -21.30 -32.23
CA LYS A 125 -0.70 -21.78 -33.52
C LYS A 125 0.02 -23.13 -33.42
N VAL A 126 0.83 -23.32 -32.38
CA VAL A 126 1.55 -24.60 -32.16
C VAL A 126 0.58 -25.76 -31.89
N LYS A 127 -0.60 -25.49 -31.30
CA LYS A 127 -1.64 -26.51 -31.09
C LYS A 127 -2.44 -26.86 -32.34
N GLU A 128 -2.46 -26.00 -33.36
CA GLU A 128 -3.14 -26.25 -34.64
C GLU A 128 -2.24 -27.01 -35.63
N GLU A 129 -0.92 -27.04 -35.40
CA GLU A 129 0.08 -27.73 -36.22
C GLU A 129 0.43 -29.16 -35.73
N ILE A 130 -0.19 -29.62 -34.62
CA ILE A 130 -0.04 -30.98 -34.04
C ILE A 130 -1.35 -31.74 -34.21
#